data_AF-A0A5K1G8K1-F1
#
_entry.id   AF-A0A5K1G8K1-F1
#
_cell.length_a   1.000
_cell.length_b   1.000
_cell.length_c   1.000
_cell.angle_alpha   90.00
_cell.angle_beta   90.00
_cell.angle_gamma   90.00
#
_symmetry.space_group_name_H-M   'P 1'
#
loop_
_entity.id
_entity.type
_entity.pdbx_description
1 polymer ?
#
loop_
_entity_poly.entity_id
_entity_poly.type
_entity_poly.pdbx_seq_one_letter_code
_entity_poly.pdbx_strand_id
1 'polypeptide(L)' 'RHVYTLITRVRKTNKLLSENSGRIPRPDEVAEIVGLSVENLSMVLQASKDPVSLDQPFRRGSYTTHM' A
#
# COMPACT_ATOMS: atom_id res chain seq x y z
N ARG A 1 -19.79 -8.66 6.18
CA ARG A 1 -18.29 -8.67 6.13
C ARG A 1 -17.85 -8.59 4.66
N HIS A 2 -17.49 -7.43 4.13
CA HIS A 2 -17.00 -7.27 2.74
C HIS A 2 -15.60 -6.65 2.65
N VAL A 3 -15.19 -5.88 3.66
CA VAL A 3 -13.90 -5.18 3.69
C VAL A 3 -12.71 -6.14 3.67
N TYR A 4 -12.79 -7.28 4.38
CA TYR A 4 -11.74 -8.29 4.36
C TYR A 4 -11.51 -8.82 2.93
N THR A 5 -12.58 -9.16 2.22
CA THR A 5 -12.51 -9.67 0.84
C THR A 5 -11.87 -8.65 -0.11
N LEU A 6 -12.14 -7.36 0.08
CA LEU A 6 -11.50 -6.28 -0.66
C LEU A 6 -10.00 -6.19 -0.35
N ILE A 7 -9.60 -6.23 0.93
CA ILE A 7 -8.20 -6.23 1.35
C ILE A 7 -7.44 -7.41 0.72
N THR A 8 -8.00 -8.63 0.77
CA THR A 8 -7.35 -9.82 0.20
C THR A 8 -7.21 -9.70 -1.31
N ARG A 9 -8.23 -9.16 -1.99
CA ARG A 9 -8.23 -8.96 -3.43
C ARG A 9 -7.18 -7.92 -3.84
N VAL A 10 -7.12 -6.79 -3.13
CA VAL A 10 -6.07 -5.77 -3.31
C VAL A 10 -4.68 -6.38 -3.16
N ARG A 11 -4.42 -7.13 -2.07
CA ARG A 11 -3.11 -7.76 -1.82
C ARG A 11 -2.73 -8.74 -2.93
N LYS A 12 -3.69 -9.56 -3.39
CA LYS A 12 -3.46 -10.54 -4.47
C LYS A 12 -3.16 -9.84 -5.80
N THR A 13 -3.93 -8.82 -6.16
CA THR A 13 -3.72 -8.02 -7.37
C THR A 13 -2.35 -7.33 -7.34
N ASN A 14 -1.99 -6.73 -6.21
CA ASN A 14 -0.71 -6.04 -6.06
C ASN A 14 0.48 -7.01 -6.18
N LYS A 15 0.37 -8.21 -5.59
CA LYS A 15 1.38 -9.26 -5.73
C LYS A 15 1.54 -9.71 -7.20
N LEU A 16 0.42 -10.02 -7.88
CA LEU A 16 0.45 -10.44 -9.28
C LEU A 16 1.04 -9.37 -10.21
N LEU A 17 0.65 -8.11 -10.03
CA LEU A 17 1.21 -7.00 -10.80
C LEU A 17 2.71 -6.85 -10.54
N SER A 18 3.14 -6.99 -9.28
CA SER A 18 4.55 -6.88 -8.92
C SER A 18 5.38 -7.99 -9.54
N GLU A 19 4.87 -9.21 -9.55
CA GLU A 19 5.52 -10.38 -10.16
C GLU A 19 5.61 -10.24 -11.68
N ASN A 20 4.54 -9.80 -12.34
CA ASN A 20 4.51 -9.63 -13.79
C ASN A 20 5.36 -8.45 -14.28
N SER A 21 5.36 -7.34 -13.54
CA SER A 21 6.01 -6.10 -13.95
C SER A 21 7.47 -6.00 -13.50
N GLY A 22 7.89 -6.87 -12.56
CA GLY A 22 9.21 -6.80 -11.92
C GLY A 22 9.45 -5.52 -11.09
N ARG A 23 8.40 -4.72 -10.87
CA ARG A 23 8.44 -3.44 -10.14
C ARG A 23 7.28 -3.33 -9.17
N ILE A 24 7.39 -2.41 -8.23
CA ILE A 24 6.28 -2.05 -7.35
C ILE A 24 5.15 -1.47 -8.21
N PRO A 25 3.92 -2.03 -8.15
CA PRO A 25 2.78 -1.53 -8.91
C PRO A 25 2.35 -0.17 -8.40
N ARG A 26 1.87 0.68 -9.31
CA ARG A 26 1.36 1.99 -8.90
C ARG A 26 -0.05 1.85 -8.31
N PRO A 27 -0.44 2.72 -7.36
CA PRO A 27 -1.76 2.66 -6.73
C PRO A 27 -2.92 2.76 -7.72
N ASP A 28 -2.77 3.56 -8.77
CA ASP A 28 -3.72 3.69 -9.89
C ASP A 28 -3.96 2.37 -10.61
N GLU A 29 -2.90 1.63 -10.96
CA GLU A 29 -2.99 0.34 -11.66
C GLU A 29 -3.75 -0.70 -10.80
N VAL A 30 -3.46 -0.74 -9.50
CA VAL A 30 -4.13 -1.66 -8.56
C VAL A 30 -5.59 -1.24 -8.36
N ALA A 31 -5.87 0.05 -8.26
CA ALA A 31 -7.21 0.59 -8.05
C ALA A 31 -8.12 0.28 -9.25
N GLU A 32 -7.61 0.45 -10.47
CA GLU A 32 -8.33 0.15 -11.71
C GLU A 32 -8.74 -1.32 -11.80
N ILE A 33 -7.82 -2.25 -11.52
CA ILE A 33 -8.11 -3.70 -11.57
C ILE A 33 -9.10 -4.13 -10.48
N VAL A 34 -9.03 -3.52 -9.30
CA VAL A 34 -9.93 -3.86 -8.19
C VAL A 34 -11.28 -3.14 -8.32
N GLY A 35 -11.38 -2.13 -9.18
CA GLY A 35 -12.59 -1.30 -9.36
C GLY A 35 -12.80 -0.31 -8.22
N LEU A 36 -11.71 0.23 -7.66
CA LEU A 36 -11.73 1.22 -6.58
C LEU A 36 -11.11 2.54 -7.06
N SER A 37 -11.40 3.64 -6.38
CA SER A 37 -10.59 4.85 -6.52
C SER A 37 -9.26 4.70 -5.79
N VAL A 38 -8.25 5.46 -6.21
CA VAL A 38 -6.93 5.48 -5.54
C VAL A 38 -7.04 5.86 -4.06
N GLU A 39 -7.94 6.79 -3.73
CA GLU A 39 -8.22 7.20 -2.34
C GLU A 39 -8.81 6.05 -1.53
N ASN A 40 -9.80 5.33 -2.06
CA ASN A 40 -10.39 4.18 -1.39
C ASN A 40 -9.38 3.04 -1.23
N LEU A 41 -8.52 2.83 -2.23
CA LEU A 41 -7.43 1.87 -2.14
C LEU A 41 -6.47 2.23 -0.99
N SER A 42 -6.10 3.50 -0.86
CA SER A 42 -5.24 4.00 0.22
C SER A 42 -5.87 3.75 1.60
N MET A 43 -7.16 4.05 1.76
CA MET A 43 -7.90 3.79 3.00
C MET A 43 -7.95 2.29 3.35
N VAL A 44 -8.19 1.43 2.36
CA VAL A 44 -8.22 -0.03 2.56
C VAL A 44 -6.84 -0.56 2.95
N LEU A 45 -5.79 -0.07 2.30
CA LEU A 45 -4.41 -0.43 2.65
C LEU A 45 -4.05 0.05 4.06
N GLN A 46 -4.43 1.27 4.42
CA GLN A 46 -4.19 1.86 5.73
C GLN A 46 -4.97 1.14 6.84
N ALA A 47 -6.23 0.78 6.59
CA ALA A 47 -7.04 -0.04 7.50
C ALA A 47 -6.53 -1.49 7.63
N SER A 48 -5.81 -1.97 6.62
CA SER A 48 -5.20 -3.31 6.62
C SER A 48 -3.79 -3.35 7.22
N LYS A 49 -3.16 -2.20 7.43
CA LYS A 49 -1.92 -2.13 8.21
C LYS A 49 -2.33 -2.40 9.64
N ASP A 50 -1.75 -3.44 10.25
CA ASP A 50 -1.78 -3.59 11.69
C ASP A 50 -1.39 -2.24 12.33
N PRO A 51 -1.99 -1.87 13.48
CA PRO A 51 -1.62 -0.64 14.16
C PRO A 51 -0.10 -0.62 14.24
N VAL A 52 0.50 0.44 13.68
CA VAL A 52 1.95 0.58 13.61
C VAL A 52 2.43 0.43 15.06
N SER A 53 3.08 -0.69 15.38
CA SER A 53 3.76 -0.78 16.67
C SER A 53 4.73 0.40 16.70
N LEU A 54 4.72 1.15 17.80
CA LEU A 54 5.58 2.30 18.08
C LEU A 54 7.09 2.01 17.97
N ASP A 55 7.46 0.78 17.59
CA ASP A 55 8.80 0.25 17.39
C ASP A 55 9.33 0.37 15.96
N GLN A 56 8.56 0.90 14.99
CA GLN A 56 9.14 1.15 13.67
C GLN A 56 9.99 2.42 13.75
N PRO A 57 11.35 2.34 13.72
CA PRO A 57 12.17 3.53 13.84
C PRO A 57 11.82 4.42 12.65
N PHE A 58 11.27 5.60 12.93
CA PHE A 58 11.28 6.68 11.97
C PHE A 58 12.74 6.88 11.57
N ARG A 59 13.18 6.33 10.43
CA ARG A 59 14.46 6.69 9.85
C ARG A 59 14.34 8.16 9.47
N ARG A 60 14.72 9.00 10.44
CA ARG A 60 14.89 10.43 10.28
C ARG A 60 15.94 10.60 9.19
N GLY A 61 15.48 10.88 7.99
CA GLY A 61 16.32 11.35 6.90
C GLY A 61 17.16 12.50 7.45
N SER A 62 18.47 12.29 7.40
CA SER A 62 19.52 13.25 7.69
C SER A 62 19.20 14.63 7.10
N TYR A 63 18.92 15.60 7.97
CA TYR A 63 19.10 17.01 7.63
C TYR A 63 20.60 17.25 7.60
N THR A 64 21.23 17.08 6.44
CA THR A 64 22.55 17.65 6.17
C THR A 64 22.40 19.16 6.07
N THR A 65 22.39 19.84 7.20
CA THR A 65 22.75 21.26 7.24
C THR A 65 24.27 21.32 7.38
N HIS A 66 24.95 21.52 6.26
CA HIS A 66 26.26 22.16 6.30
C HIS A 66 26.02 23.60 6.75
N MET A 67 26.52 23.96 7.93
CA MET A 67 27.07 25.29 8.26
C MET A 67 28.11 25.13 9.37
#